data_AF-A0A2G9UZ70-F1
#
_entry.id   AF-A0A2G9UZ70-F1
#
_cell.length_a   1.000
_cell.length_b   1.000
_cell.length_c   1.000
_cell.angle_alpha   90.00
_cell.angle_beta   90.00
_cell.angle_gamma   90.00
#
_symmetry.space_group_name_H-M   'P 1'
#
loop_
_entity.id
_entity.type
_entity.pdbx_description
1 polymer ?
#
loop_
_entity_poly.entity_id
_entity_poly.type
_entity_poly.pdbx_seq_one_letter_code
_entity_poly.pdbx_strand_id
1 'polypeptide(L)'
;MPVQPAKEKDPQMAFDFTSHPCKEVTARQLNMDQRDEHGINQDLKTHFLDIFAEPDPQYHSVACVWTISYRVFEVTRIYCYKILTLIFGLPIALIAGFIFALFSFLRIWITQPLLTLLRMVLSQVLGIWPICLLYIVRPFFYSVGAVFSTFRIHRTDGPIVREIWEKENV
;
A
#
# COMPACT_ATOMS: atom_id res chain seq x y z
N MET A 1 -62.99 -31.61 -9.65
CA MET A 1 -61.84 -31.80 -8.73
C MET A 1 -60.64 -32.22 -9.58
N PRO A 2 -59.37 -31.96 -9.25
CA PRO A 2 -58.77 -31.17 -8.16
C PRO A 2 -57.88 -30.01 -8.70
N VAL A 3 -57.61 -28.92 -7.97
CA VAL A 3 -56.39 -28.67 -7.14
C VAL A 3 -55.11 -29.08 -7.88
N GLN A 4 -54.21 -28.15 -8.27
CA GLN A 4 -53.23 -27.53 -7.36
C GLN A 4 -52.90 -26.06 -7.73
N PRO A 5 -53.16 -25.07 -6.85
CA PRO A 5 -52.26 -23.96 -6.65
C PRO A 5 -51.16 -24.40 -5.69
N ALA A 6 -49.94 -24.60 -6.19
CA ALA A 6 -48.76 -24.72 -5.35
C ALA A 6 -47.50 -24.57 -6.21
N LYS A 7 -47.09 -23.33 -6.47
CA LYS A 7 -45.66 -23.04 -6.56
C LYS A 7 -45.26 -22.28 -5.30
N GLU A 8 -45.53 -22.92 -4.17
CA GLU A 8 -44.87 -22.60 -2.92
C GLU A 8 -44.08 -23.82 -2.49
N LYS A 9 -42.78 -23.68 -2.71
CA LYS A 9 -41.71 -24.21 -1.88
C LYS A 9 -40.50 -23.41 -2.31
N ASP A 10 -40.35 -22.25 -1.69
CA ASP A 10 -39.04 -21.64 -1.56
C ASP A 10 -38.35 -22.32 -0.37
N PRO A 11 -37.47 -23.31 -0.59
CA PRO A 11 -36.34 -23.45 0.29
C PRO A 11 -35.43 -22.24 0.02
N GLN A 12 -35.72 -21.14 0.71
CA GLN A 12 -34.82 -19.99 0.84
C GLN A 12 -33.48 -20.51 1.39
N MET A 13 -32.52 -20.74 0.51
CA MET A 13 -31.07 -20.91 0.76
C MET A 13 -30.29 -21.24 -0.52
N ALA A 14 -30.93 -21.42 -1.67
CA ALA A 14 -30.19 -21.48 -2.93
C ALA A 14 -29.63 -20.08 -3.25
N PHE A 15 -28.29 -19.97 -3.30
CA PHE A 15 -27.60 -18.78 -3.79
C PHE A 15 -27.92 -18.60 -5.28
N ASP A 16 -28.98 -17.83 -5.58
CA ASP A 16 -29.45 -17.62 -6.94
C ASP A 16 -28.63 -16.54 -7.66
N PHE A 17 -27.57 -16.99 -8.33
CA PHE A 17 -26.74 -16.16 -9.22
C PHE A 17 -27.55 -15.56 -10.38
N THR A 18 -28.72 -16.12 -10.68
CA THR A 18 -29.55 -15.74 -11.82
C THR A 18 -30.43 -14.53 -11.54
N SER A 19 -30.53 -14.10 -10.28
CA SER A 19 -31.33 -12.96 -9.85
C SER A 19 -30.92 -11.68 -10.62
N HIS A 20 -31.91 -11.04 -11.25
CA HIS A 20 -31.78 -9.80 -12.03
C HIS A 20 -30.92 -8.69 -11.37
N PRO A 21 -31.03 -8.41 -10.05
CA PRO A 21 -30.23 -7.35 -9.44
C PRO A 21 -28.72 -7.65 -9.41
N CYS A 22 -28.31 -8.91 -9.27
CA CYS A 22 -26.89 -9.28 -9.22
C CYS A 22 -26.19 -9.06 -10.57
N LYS A 23 -26.89 -9.37 -11.67
CA LYS A 23 -26.40 -9.15 -13.03
C LYS A 23 -26.22 -7.65 -13.33
N GLU A 24 -27.16 -6.82 -12.88
CA GLU A 24 -27.12 -5.37 -13.08
C GLU A 24 -25.98 -4.70 -12.30
N VAL A 25 -25.74 -5.10 -11.05
CA VAL A 25 -24.63 -4.59 -10.24
C VAL A 25 -23.28 -4.98 -10.84
N THR A 26 -23.14 -6.24 -11.26
CA THR A 26 -21.90 -6.74 -11.90
C THR A 26 -21.62 -6.00 -13.21
N ALA A 27 -22.64 -5.77 -14.03
CA ALA A 27 -22.51 -5.04 -15.30
C ALA A 27 -22.18 -3.55 -15.11
N ARG A 28 -22.69 -2.92 -14.04
CA ARG A 28 -22.37 -1.50 -13.73
C ARG A 28 -20.93 -1.28 -13.27
N GLN A 29 -20.32 -2.27 -12.62
CA GLN A 29 -18.96 -2.14 -12.07
C GLN A 29 -17.85 -2.51 -13.06
N LEU A 30 -18.17 -3.19 -14.16
CA LEU A 30 -17.18 -3.64 -15.15
C LEU A 30 -17.30 -2.83 -16.45
N ASN A 31 -16.38 -1.89 -16.65
CA ASN A 31 -16.22 -1.23 -17.94
C ASN A 31 -15.58 -2.22 -18.94
N MET A 32 -16.34 -2.63 -19.96
CA MET A 32 -15.86 -3.59 -20.96
C MET A 32 -14.96 -2.95 -22.02
N ASP A 33 -15.14 -1.66 -22.29
CA ASP A 33 -14.40 -0.93 -23.32
C ASP A 33 -13.02 -0.52 -22.81
N GLN A 34 -12.93 -0.11 -21.54
CA GLN A 34 -11.68 0.27 -20.88
C GLN A 34 -11.41 -0.64 -19.67
N ARG A 35 -10.73 -1.76 -19.93
CA ARG A 35 -10.37 -2.74 -18.88
C ARG A 35 -9.21 -2.30 -17.98
N ASP A 36 -8.49 -1.23 -18.35
CA ASP A 36 -7.41 -0.63 -17.57
C ASP A 36 -7.72 0.87 -17.31
N GLU A 37 -8.65 1.12 -16.39
CA GLU A 37 -9.07 2.49 -16.03
C GLU A 37 -7.95 3.28 -15.37
N HIS A 38 -7.11 2.60 -14.58
CA HIS A 38 -6.03 3.22 -13.80
C HIS A 38 -4.71 3.31 -14.56
N GLY A 39 -4.66 2.79 -15.80
CA GLY A 39 -3.46 2.83 -16.64
C GLY A 39 -2.26 2.14 -16.00
N ILE A 40 -2.49 1.01 -15.32
CA ILE A 40 -1.44 0.27 -14.61
C ILE A 40 -0.47 -0.38 -15.61
N ASN A 41 -0.97 -0.74 -16.80
CA ASN A 41 -0.22 -1.51 -17.78
C ASN A 41 0.26 -0.66 -18.97
N GLN A 42 0.71 0.57 -18.71
CA GLN A 42 1.23 1.46 -19.77
C GLN A 42 2.46 0.86 -20.48
N ASP A 43 3.31 0.15 -19.73
CA ASP A 43 4.54 -0.46 -20.25
C ASP A 43 4.29 -1.60 -21.24
N LEU A 44 3.08 -2.19 -21.26
CA LEU A 44 2.73 -3.25 -22.21
C LEU A 44 2.36 -2.70 -23.60
N LYS A 45 2.28 -1.37 -23.77
CA LYS A 45 2.02 -0.70 -25.05
C LYS A 45 3.30 -0.53 -25.87
N THR A 46 4.14 -1.57 -25.93
CA THR A 46 5.34 -1.58 -26.77
C THR A 46 4.98 -1.83 -28.23
N HIS A 47 5.65 -1.12 -29.13
CA HIS A 47 5.53 -1.34 -30.58
C HIS A 47 6.66 -2.22 -31.10
N PHE A 48 6.44 -2.90 -32.22
CA PHE A 48 7.47 -3.67 -32.92
C PHE A 48 8.76 -2.87 -33.15
N LEU A 49 8.62 -1.58 -33.49
CA LEU A 49 9.73 -0.67 -33.74
C LEU A 49 10.56 -0.40 -32.47
N ASP A 50 9.92 -0.35 -31.30
CA ASP A 50 10.62 -0.10 -30.03
C ASP A 50 11.46 -1.30 -29.57
N ILE A 51 11.14 -2.50 -30.06
CA ILE A 51 11.78 -3.76 -29.67
C ILE A 51 12.94 -4.09 -30.60
N PHE A 52 12.73 -3.95 -31.92
CA PHE A 52 13.72 -4.35 -32.91
C PHE A 52 14.59 -3.19 -33.43
N ALA A 53 14.05 -1.96 -33.41
CA ALA A 53 14.74 -0.69 -33.65
C ALA A 53 15.99 -0.77 -34.57
N GLU A 54 15.83 -1.21 -35.83
CA GLU A 54 16.94 -1.31 -36.78
C GLU A 54 17.59 0.10 -36.98
N PRO A 55 18.87 0.31 -36.60
CA PRO A 55 19.43 1.66 -36.42
C PRO A 55 20.06 2.29 -37.68
N ASP A 56 20.30 1.52 -38.75
CA ASP A 56 21.16 1.99 -39.86
C ASP A 56 20.65 1.52 -41.24
N PRO A 57 20.55 2.40 -42.26
CA PRO A 57 20.12 2.04 -43.62
C PRO A 57 20.98 0.97 -44.30
N GLN A 58 22.23 0.78 -43.88
CA GLN A 58 23.14 -0.23 -44.45
C GLN A 58 22.80 -1.67 -44.02
N TYR A 59 22.14 -1.84 -42.87
CA TYR A 59 21.79 -3.13 -42.27
C TYR A 59 20.28 -3.39 -42.28
N HIS A 60 19.51 -2.61 -43.05
CA HIS A 60 18.07 -2.79 -43.16
C HIS A 60 17.72 -4.17 -43.73
N SER A 61 16.84 -4.87 -43.02
CA SER A 61 16.24 -6.09 -43.55
C SER A 61 15.44 -5.78 -44.83
N VAL A 62 15.32 -6.76 -45.73
CA VAL A 62 14.57 -6.60 -46.99
C VAL A 62 13.15 -6.12 -46.66
N ALA A 63 12.66 -5.06 -47.32
CA ALA A 63 11.40 -4.38 -46.98
C ALA A 63 10.18 -5.34 -46.87
N CYS A 64 10.16 -6.39 -47.68
CA CYS A 64 9.15 -7.45 -47.62
C CYS A 64 9.21 -8.23 -46.29
N VAL A 65 10.41 -8.64 -45.88
CA VAL A 65 10.64 -9.37 -44.62
C VAL A 65 10.30 -8.47 -43.43
N TRP A 66 10.70 -7.21 -43.46
CA TRP A 66 10.38 -6.25 -42.39
C TRP A 66 8.86 -6.08 -42.20
N THR A 67 8.13 -5.89 -43.30
CA THR A 67 6.66 -5.71 -43.26
C THR A 67 5.93 -6.98 -42.82
N ILE A 68 6.38 -8.15 -43.27
CA ILE A 68 5.79 -9.44 -42.86
C ILE A 68 6.07 -9.69 -41.38
N SER A 69 7.29 -9.45 -40.92
CA SER A 69 7.68 -9.59 -39.50
C SER A 69 6.84 -8.70 -38.61
N TYR A 70 6.63 -7.42 -39.00
CA TYR A 70 5.73 -6.51 -38.29
C TYR A 70 4.31 -7.09 -38.16
N ARG A 71 3.72 -7.57 -39.27
CA ARG A 71 2.36 -8.13 -39.27
C ARG A 71 2.26 -9.40 -38.43
N VAL A 72 3.21 -10.33 -38.58
CA VAL A 72 3.22 -11.59 -37.83
C VAL A 72 3.41 -11.34 -36.35
N PHE A 73 4.26 -10.38 -35.97
CA PHE A 73 4.47 -9.99 -34.58
C PHE A 73 3.19 -9.44 -33.94
N GLU A 74 2.55 -8.46 -34.59
CA GLU A 74 1.32 -7.83 -34.08
C GLU A 74 0.15 -8.81 -33.97
N VAL A 75 -0.01 -9.71 -34.94
CA VAL A 75 -1.04 -10.76 -34.87
C VAL A 75 -0.71 -11.73 -33.74
N THR A 76 0.52 -12.24 -33.69
CA THR A 76 0.93 -13.24 -32.68
C THR A 76 0.73 -12.73 -31.26
N ARG A 77 1.12 -11.49 -30.94
CA ARG A 77 0.95 -10.93 -29.58
C ARG A 77 -0.52 -10.88 -29.15
N ILE A 78 -1.43 -10.49 -30.05
CA ILE A 78 -2.85 -10.35 -29.75
C ILE A 78 -3.49 -11.72 -29.53
N TYR A 79 -3.25 -12.67 -30.44
CA TYR A 79 -3.91 -13.98 -30.38
C TYR A 79 -3.32 -14.88 -29.30
N CYS A 80 -2.00 -14.84 -29.09
CA CYS A 80 -1.36 -15.58 -28.00
C CYS A 80 -1.91 -15.12 -26.64
N TYR A 81 -2.00 -13.80 -26.42
CA TYR A 81 -2.59 -13.24 -25.20
C TYR A 81 -4.06 -13.68 -25.00
N LYS A 82 -4.86 -13.67 -26.06
CA LYS A 82 -6.25 -14.14 -26.02
C LYS A 82 -6.36 -15.62 -25.62
N ILE A 83 -5.55 -16.48 -26.21
CA ILE A 83 -5.56 -17.92 -25.92
C ILE A 83 -5.11 -18.17 -24.48
N LEU A 84 -4.03 -17.51 -24.04
CA LEU A 84 -3.55 -17.62 -22.67
C LEU A 84 -4.61 -17.15 -21.66
N THR A 85 -5.29 -16.03 -21.95
CA THR A 85 -6.37 -15.52 -21.08
C THR A 85 -7.57 -16.46 -21.05
N LEU A 86 -7.88 -17.13 -22.17
CA LEU A 86 -8.97 -18.11 -22.21
C LEU A 86 -8.67 -19.35 -21.37
N ILE A 87 -7.42 -19.82 -21.37
CA ILE A 87 -7.00 -21.01 -20.63
C ILE A 87 -6.79 -20.69 -19.14
N PHE A 88 -6.05 -19.62 -18.83
CA PHE A 88 -5.57 -19.32 -17.48
C PHE A 88 -6.34 -18.20 -16.78
N GLY A 89 -7.15 -17.43 -17.49
CA GLY A 89 -7.86 -16.29 -16.90
C GLY A 89 -8.78 -16.69 -15.74
N LEU A 90 -9.61 -17.73 -15.94
CA LEU A 90 -10.51 -18.22 -14.89
C LEU A 90 -9.76 -18.87 -13.72
N PRO A 91 -8.78 -19.78 -13.93
CA PRO A 91 -7.97 -20.33 -12.84
C PRO A 91 -7.26 -19.26 -12.01
N ILE A 92 -6.62 -18.28 -12.66
CA ILE A 92 -5.89 -17.21 -11.96
C ILE A 92 -6.87 -16.35 -11.15
N ALA A 93 -8.02 -15.98 -11.71
CA ALA A 93 -9.05 -15.22 -11.00
C ALA A 93 -9.55 -15.95 -9.76
N LEU A 94 -9.75 -17.27 -9.85
CA LEU A 94 -10.16 -18.11 -8.72
C LEU A 94 -9.10 -18.12 -7.62
N ILE A 95 -7.83 -18.35 -7.97
CA ILE A 95 -6.72 -18.36 -7.00
C ILE A 95 -6.59 -17.00 -6.32
N ALA A 96 -6.64 -15.91 -7.09
CA ALA A 96 -6.56 -14.55 -6.55
C ALA A 96 -7.73 -14.26 -5.58
N GLY A 97 -8.95 -14.62 -5.97
CA GLY A 97 -10.13 -14.48 -5.10
C GLY A 97 -10.03 -15.30 -3.81
N PHE A 98 -9.52 -16.54 -3.90
CA PHE A 98 -9.31 -17.40 -2.74
C PHE A 98 -8.27 -16.81 -1.77
N ILE A 99 -7.12 -16.35 -2.29
CA ILE A 99 -6.10 -15.69 -1.49
C ILE A 99 -6.68 -14.45 -0.81
N PHE A 100 -7.40 -13.60 -1.55
CA PHE A 100 -8.03 -12.41 -1.01
C PHE A 100 -9.04 -12.73 0.10
N ALA A 101 -9.85 -13.77 -0.08
CA ALA A 101 -10.79 -14.24 0.93
C ALA A 101 -10.08 -14.72 2.20
N LEU A 102 -8.99 -15.48 2.06
CA LEU A 102 -8.17 -15.92 3.18
C LEU A 102 -7.55 -14.73 3.94
N PHE A 103 -6.95 -13.78 3.24
CA PHE A 103 -6.41 -12.56 3.85
C PHE A 103 -7.50 -11.76 4.59
N SER A 104 -8.68 -11.63 3.99
CA SER A 104 -9.82 -10.96 4.61
C SER A 104 -10.27 -11.68 5.88
N PHE A 105 -10.33 -13.01 5.85
CA PHE A 105 -10.64 -13.83 7.02
C PHE A 105 -9.60 -13.62 8.13
N LEU A 106 -8.30 -13.74 7.83
CA LEU A 106 -7.23 -13.50 8.81
C LEU A 106 -7.32 -12.08 9.40
N ARG A 107 -7.58 -11.07 8.55
CA ARG A 107 -7.69 -9.68 8.98
C ARG A 107 -8.79 -9.47 10.00
N ILE A 108 -9.99 -9.98 9.72
CA ILE A 108 -11.19 -9.80 10.55
C ILE A 108 -11.08 -10.64 11.83
N TRP A 109 -10.74 -11.92 11.69
CA TRP A 109 -10.83 -12.88 12.80
C TRP A 109 -9.59 -12.93 13.69
N ILE A 110 -8.42 -12.58 13.16
CA ILE A 110 -7.16 -12.67 13.90
C ILE A 110 -6.56 -11.29 14.11
N THR A 111 -6.35 -10.53 13.04
CA THR A 111 -5.60 -9.27 13.15
C THR A 111 -6.38 -8.20 13.92
N GLN A 112 -7.68 -8.05 13.68
CA GLN A 112 -8.50 -7.04 14.37
C GLN A 112 -8.60 -7.27 15.89
N PRO A 113 -8.89 -8.48 16.40
CA PRO A 113 -8.86 -8.71 17.85
C PRO A 113 -7.44 -8.58 18.41
N LEU A 114 -6.41 -9.07 17.70
CA LEU A 114 -5.01 -8.92 18.14
C LEU A 114 -4.60 -7.45 18.27
N LEU A 115 -4.94 -6.61 17.30
CA LEU A 115 -4.65 -5.18 17.35
C LEU A 115 -5.40 -4.48 18.48
N THR A 116 -6.62 -4.93 18.78
CA THR A 116 -7.41 -4.41 19.90
C THR A 116 -6.76 -4.76 21.23
N LEU A 117 -6.31 -6.01 21.40
CA LEU A 117 -5.57 -6.46 22.58
C LEU A 117 -4.23 -5.73 22.73
N LEU A 118 -3.47 -5.59 21.63
CA LEU A 118 -2.21 -4.85 21.63
C LEU A 118 -2.42 -3.40 22.03
N ARG A 119 -3.45 -2.74 21.49
CA ARG A 119 -3.80 -1.36 21.87
C ARG A 119 -4.18 -1.27 23.34
N MET A 120 -4.89 -2.26 23.88
CA MET A 120 -5.23 -2.30 25.31
C MET A 120 -3.97 -2.40 26.17
N VAL A 121 -3.06 -3.33 25.87
CA VAL A 121 -1.79 -3.48 26.60
C VAL A 121 -0.94 -2.22 26.48
N LEU A 122 -0.79 -1.68 25.27
CA LEU A 122 -0.01 -0.48 25.03
C LEU A 122 -0.57 0.74 25.77
N SER A 123 -1.90 0.87 25.84
CA SER A 123 -2.56 1.92 26.62
C SER A 123 -2.20 1.84 28.10
N GLN A 124 -2.16 0.64 28.68
CA GLN A 124 -1.75 0.44 30.08
C GLN A 124 -0.26 0.79 30.27
N VAL A 125 0.61 0.33 29.39
CA VAL A 125 2.06 0.62 29.46
C VAL A 125 2.32 2.13 29.35
N LEU A 126 1.67 2.80 28.41
CA LEU A 126 1.77 4.25 28.23
C LEU A 126 1.19 5.03 29.42
N GLY A 127 0.19 4.49 30.13
CA GLY A 127 -0.32 5.07 31.37
C GLY A 127 0.66 4.94 32.54
N ILE A 128 1.38 3.83 32.64
CA ILE A 128 2.37 3.58 33.70
C ILE A 128 3.68 4.35 33.43
N TRP A 129 4.04 4.54 32.17
CA TRP A 129 5.25 5.23 31.74
C TRP A 129 5.50 6.60 32.41
N PRO A 130 4.56 7.57 32.43
CA PRO A 130 4.78 8.87 33.07
C PRO A 130 4.94 8.75 34.58
N ILE A 131 4.28 7.78 35.23
CA ILE A 131 4.45 7.51 36.66
C ILE A 131 5.89 7.06 36.92
N CYS A 132 6.41 6.12 36.14
CA CYS A 132 7.83 5.71 36.24
C CYS A 132 8.78 6.90 36.03
N LEU A 133 8.52 7.75 35.03
CA LEU A 133 9.35 8.95 34.80
C LEU A 133 9.32 9.93 35.97
N LEU A 134 8.15 10.17 36.58
CA LEU A 134 7.99 11.12 37.67
C LEU A 134 8.59 10.62 38.99
N TYR A 135 8.48 9.33 39.29
CA TYR A 135 8.87 8.79 40.59
C TYR A 135 10.27 8.18 40.62
N ILE A 136 10.82 7.75 39.48
CA ILE A 136 12.15 7.13 39.43
C ILE A 136 13.13 8.07 38.76
N VAL A 137 12.81 8.47 37.54
CA VAL A 137 13.73 9.23 36.68
C VAL A 137 13.91 10.65 37.21
N ARG A 138 12.82 11.34 37.57
CA ARG A 138 12.88 12.71 38.10
C ARG A 138 13.74 12.86 39.37
N PRO A 139 13.56 12.08 40.46
CA PRO A 139 14.41 12.23 41.64
C PRO A 139 15.86 11.80 41.38
N PHE A 140 16.09 10.82 40.50
CA PHE A 140 17.44 10.43 40.10
C PHE A 140 18.17 11.60 39.43
N PHE A 141 17.57 12.19 38.39
CA PHE A 141 18.17 13.33 37.69
C PHE A 141 18.25 14.59 38.55
N TYR A 142 17.29 14.80 39.47
CA TYR A 142 17.37 15.88 40.45
C TYR A 142 18.60 15.72 41.36
N SER A 143 18.85 14.51 41.86
CA SER A 143 20.01 14.22 42.74
C SER A 143 21.33 14.39 41.98
N VAL A 144 21.41 13.89 40.76
CA VAL A 144 22.59 14.07 39.89
C VAL A 144 22.84 15.55 39.62
N GLY A 145 21.80 16.31 39.27
CA GLY A 145 21.91 17.76 39.09
C GLY A 145 22.36 18.51 40.34
N ALA A 146 21.92 18.09 41.54
CA ALA A 146 22.33 18.66 42.81
C ALA A 146 23.81 18.40 43.14
N VAL A 147 24.34 17.24 42.78
CA VAL A 147 25.78 16.94 42.92
C VAL A 147 26.61 17.86 42.02
N PHE A 148 26.19 18.07 40.78
CA PHE A 148 26.91 18.95 39.86
C PHE A 148 26.75 20.44 40.18
N SER A 149 25.62 20.88 40.73
CA SER A 149 25.41 22.29 41.11
C SER A 149 26.25 22.73 42.31
N THR A 150 26.69 21.78 43.14
CA THR A 150 27.59 22.05 44.27
C THR A 150 29.01 22.45 43.80
N PHE A 151 29.42 22.06 42.59
CA PHE A 151 30.68 22.51 41.99
C PHE A 151 30.54 23.95 41.45
N ARG A 152 30.65 24.92 42.34
CA ARG A 152 30.71 26.34 41.99
C ARG A 152 32.09 26.65 41.41
N ILE A 153 32.18 26.69 40.07
CA ILE A 153 33.39 27.10 39.35
C ILE A 153 33.65 28.58 39.68
N HIS A 154 34.64 28.84 40.53
CA HIS A 154 35.17 30.18 40.74
C HIS A 154 35.98 30.55 39.50
N ARG A 155 35.38 31.34 38.60
CA ARG A 155 36.14 32.02 37.55
C ARG A 155 37.00 33.06 38.26
N THR A 156 38.32 32.92 38.18
CA THR A 156 39.24 33.98 38.60
C THR A 156 39.02 35.15 37.66
N ASP A 157 38.36 36.20 38.15
CA ASP A 157 38.27 37.47 37.44
C ASP A 157 39.69 38.04 37.37
N GLY A 158 40.34 37.88 36.21
CA GLY A 158 41.57 38.58 35.90
C GLY A 158 41.36 40.10 36.05
N PRO A 159 42.39 40.86 36.40
CA PRO A 159 42.24 42.27 36.77
C PRO A 159 41.55 43.06 35.67
N ILE A 160 40.38 43.62 36.01
CA ILE A 160 39.67 44.58 35.19
C ILE A 160 40.52 45.86 35.16
N VAL A 161 41.10 46.16 34.00
CA VAL A 161 41.83 47.40 33.75
C VAL A 161 40.85 48.57 33.91
N ARG A 162 40.91 49.30 35.03
CA ARG A 162 40.14 50.54 35.21
C ARG A 162 40.88 51.68 34.52
N GLU A 163 40.21 52.37 33.61
CA GLU A 163 40.76 53.53 32.92
C GLU A 163 40.71 54.79 33.80
N ILE A 164 41.67 55.70 33.58
CA ILE A 164 42.14 56.75 34.51
C ILE A 164 41.21 57.98 34.56
N TRP A 165 40.15 58.03 33.74
CA TRP A 165 39.39 59.25 33.45
C TRP A 165 38.39 59.70 34.52
N GLU A 166 38.17 58.96 35.61
CA GLU A 166 37.11 59.26 36.59
C GLU A 166 37.54 60.18 37.76
N LYS A 167 38.75 60.74 37.73
CA LYS A 167 39.30 61.53 38.86
C LYS A 167 39.14 63.05 38.76
N GLU A 168 38.52 63.59 37.72
CA GLU A 168 38.54 65.03 37.47
C GLU A 168 37.11 65.59 37.42
N ASN A 169 36.51 65.77 38.61
CA ASN A 169 35.40 66.72 38.89
C ASN A 169 35.10 66.69 40.41
N VAL A 170 35.94 67.38 41.20
CA VAL A 170 35.61 67.88 42.55
C VAL A 170 35.89 69.38 42.55
#